data_AF-A0A2E4EAC5-F1
#
_entry.id   AF-A0A2E4EAC5-F1
#
_cell.length_a   1.000
_cell.length_b   1.000
_cell.length_c   1.000
_cell.angle_alpha   90.00
_cell.angle_beta   90.00
_cell.angle_gamma   90.00
#
_symmetry.space_group_name_H-M   'P 1'
#
loop_
_entity.id
_entity.type
_entity.pdbx_description
1 polymer ?
#
loop_
_entity_poly.entity_id
_entity_poly.type
_entity_poly.pdbx_seq_one_letter_code
_entity_poly.pdbx_strand_id
1 'polypeptide(L)'
;MQLYCDGAYSRKPKSAGVGATFSFNGKQYDLSLGVEPDDSNLVEMKAVSCALMFLNQSVGDKVSKSMDVVVVTDSDYVEREAENSTDAWANVELLFSRFKSVSLRVVKGHRGMKSHDSMVNEHVDRLAKKAMRAQQYV
;
A
#
# COMPACT_ATOMS: atom_id res chain seq x y z
N MET A 1 9.80 4.25 -9.90
CA MET A 1 9.82 4.10 -8.42
C MET A 1 8.99 2.89 -8.06
N GLN A 2 9.47 2.02 -7.17
CA GLN A 2 8.66 0.93 -6.64
C GLN A 2 8.10 1.36 -5.28
N LEU A 3 6.79 1.24 -5.11
CA LEU A 3 6.06 1.58 -3.90
C LEU A 3 5.36 0.31 -3.43
N TYR A 4 5.84 -0.28 -2.34
CA TYR A 4 5.28 -1.51 -1.78
C TYR A 4 4.22 -1.15 -0.75
N CYS A 5 3.10 -1.87 -0.73
CA CYS A 5 2.04 -1.67 0.25
C CYS A 5 1.28 -2.95 0.58
N ASP A 6 0.75 -3.00 1.79
CA ASP A 6 -0.02 -4.13 2.30
C ASP A 6 -1.05 -3.69 3.36
N GLY A 7 -2.16 -4.43 3.46
CA GLY A 7 -3.22 -4.26 4.42
C GLY A 7 -3.24 -5.36 5.48
N ALA A 8 -3.56 -5.00 6.72
CA ALA A 8 -3.79 -5.97 7.79
C ALA A 8 -5.13 -5.69 8.48
N TYR A 9 -5.96 -6.72 8.59
CA TYR A 9 -7.26 -6.63 9.24
C TYR A 9 -7.43 -7.72 10.30
N SER A 10 -8.03 -7.35 11.43
CA SER A 10 -8.47 -8.26 12.47
C SER A 10 -9.94 -8.01 12.75
N ARG A 11 -10.75 -9.08 12.76
CA ARG A 11 -12.17 -9.02 13.11
C ARG A 11 -12.40 -9.00 14.64
N LYS A 12 -11.47 -9.55 15.42
CA LYS A 12 -11.56 -9.70 16.88
C LYS A 12 -10.19 -9.50 17.54
N PRO A 13 -9.89 -8.31 18.10
CA PRO A 13 -10.71 -7.08 18.08
C PRO A 13 -10.78 -6.48 16.66
N LYS A 14 -11.84 -5.72 16.37
CA LYS A 14 -11.99 -4.99 15.10
C LYS A 14 -10.92 -3.92 15.02
N SER A 15 -9.94 -4.13 14.15
CA SER A 15 -8.79 -3.22 13.98
C SER A 15 -8.18 -3.43 12.61
N ALA A 16 -7.56 -2.39 12.07
CA ALA A 16 -6.95 -2.44 10.76
C ALA A 16 -5.71 -1.54 10.66
N GLY A 17 -4.77 -1.93 9.83
CA GLY A 17 -3.54 -1.18 9.60
C GLY A 17 -3.08 -1.32 8.17
N VAL A 18 -2.41 -0.28 7.69
CA VAL A 18 -1.76 -0.27 6.39
C VAL A 18 -0.26 -0.07 6.56
N GLY A 19 0.51 -0.77 5.75
CA GLY A 19 1.94 -0.64 5.63
C GLY A 19 2.31 -0.13 4.24
N ALA A 20 3.30 0.74 4.13
CA ALA A 20 3.90 1.08 2.84
C ALA A 20 5.39 1.38 2.98
N THR A 21 6.17 1.08 1.95
CA THR A 21 7.58 1.47 1.90
C THR A 21 8.04 1.81 0.48
N PHE A 22 8.97 2.75 0.38
CA PHE A 22 9.70 3.05 -0.85
C PHE A 22 11.07 3.65 -0.52
N SER A 23 11.98 3.64 -1.50
CA SER A 23 13.31 4.26 -1.39
C SER A 23 13.43 5.43 -2.34
N PHE A 24 13.75 6.63 -1.84
CA PHE A 24 13.93 7.84 -2.65
C PHE A 24 15.20 8.59 -2.22
N ASN A 25 16.05 8.96 -3.20
CA ASN A 25 17.34 9.63 -2.96
C ASN A 25 18.22 8.94 -1.90
N GLY A 26 18.31 7.60 -1.94
CA GLY A 26 19.12 6.81 -1.02
C GLY A 26 18.56 6.68 0.41
N LYS A 27 17.36 7.21 0.67
CA LYS A 27 16.66 7.08 1.94
C LYS A 27 15.42 6.19 1.80
N GLN A 28 15.22 5.30 2.77
CA GLN A 28 14.00 4.51 2.88
C GLN A 28 12.94 5.25 3.70
N TYR A 29 11.70 5.17 3.25
CA TYR A 29 10.53 5.79 3.86
C TYR A 29 9.50 4.71 4.16
N ASP A 30 9.11 4.61 5.43
CA ASP A 30 8.15 3.59 5.90
C ASP A 30 6.91 4.27 6.49
N LEU A 31 5.74 3.78 6.09
CA LEU A 31 4.45 4.12 6.65
C LEU A 31 3.90 2.93 7.44
N SER A 32 3.43 3.19 8.65
CA SER A 32 2.68 2.25 9.48
C SER A 32 1.52 3.03 10.10
N LEU A 33 0.33 2.87 9.55
CA LEU A 33 -0.82 3.72 9.86
C LEU A 33 -2.06 2.86 10.20
N GLY A 34 -2.69 3.15 11.33
CA GLY A 34 -3.99 2.58 11.68
C GLY A 34 -5.10 3.19 10.83
N VAL A 35 -6.04 2.38 10.37
CA VAL A 35 -7.18 2.83 9.54
C VAL A 35 -8.50 2.26 10.07
N GLU A 36 -9.64 2.79 9.64
CA GLU A 36 -10.98 2.32 10.05
C GLU A 36 -11.83 1.62 8.94
N PRO A 37 -11.28 0.75 8.09
CA PRO A 37 -12.06 -0.08 7.16
C PRO A 37 -12.80 -1.21 7.88
N ASP A 38 -13.92 -1.62 7.28
CA ASP A 38 -14.83 -2.60 7.86
C ASP A 38 -14.47 -4.06 7.53
N ASP A 39 -13.61 -4.30 6.54
CA ASP A 39 -13.17 -5.64 6.13
C ASP A 39 -11.77 -5.64 5.47
N SER A 40 -11.20 -6.84 5.31
CA SER A 40 -9.87 -7.07 4.76
C SER A 40 -9.65 -6.45 3.38
N ASN A 41 -10.60 -6.62 2.45
CA ASN A 41 -10.46 -6.17 1.07
C ASN A 41 -10.41 -4.64 0.99
N LEU A 42 -11.24 -3.96 1.79
CA LEU A 42 -11.18 -2.51 1.89
C LEU A 42 -9.87 -2.02 2.49
N VAL A 43 -9.24 -2.78 3.39
CA VAL A 43 -7.92 -2.44 3.94
C VAL A 43 -6.85 -2.47 2.85
N GLU A 44 -6.89 -3.47 1.97
CA GLU A 44 -5.95 -3.57 0.84
C GLU A 44 -6.06 -2.37 -0.11
N MET A 45 -7.29 -2.00 -0.49
CA MET A 45 -7.53 -0.80 -1.31
C MET A 45 -7.10 0.48 -0.59
N LYS A 46 -7.31 0.54 0.73
CA LYS A 46 -6.86 1.66 1.55
C LYS A 46 -5.33 1.73 1.60
N ALA A 47 -4.63 0.58 1.63
CA ALA A 47 -3.18 0.52 1.63
C ALA A 47 -2.60 1.18 0.37
N VAL A 48 -3.15 0.89 -0.81
CA VAL A 48 -2.74 1.53 -2.07
C VAL A 48 -2.93 3.06 -2.01
N SER A 49 -4.11 3.50 -1.59
CA SER A 49 -4.42 4.94 -1.48
C SER A 49 -3.49 5.66 -0.52
N CYS A 50 -3.30 5.11 0.69
CA CYS A 50 -2.43 5.65 1.71
C CYS A 50 -0.96 5.67 1.24
N ALA A 51 -0.51 4.63 0.55
CA ALA A 51 0.84 4.56 0.00
C ALA A 51 1.11 5.67 -1.03
N LEU A 52 0.17 5.89 -1.97
CA LEU A 52 0.29 6.95 -2.98
C LEU A 52 0.28 8.35 -2.36
N MET A 53 -0.62 8.59 -1.39
CA MET A 53 -0.65 9.85 -0.64
C MET A 53 0.65 10.08 0.13
N PHE A 54 1.14 9.05 0.82
CA PHE A 54 2.39 9.11 1.58
C PHE A 54 3.61 9.38 0.69
N LEU A 55 3.69 8.72 -0.46
CA LEU A 55 4.74 8.98 -1.45
C LEU A 55 4.72 10.45 -1.91
N ASN A 56 3.56 10.94 -2.36
CA ASN A 56 3.40 12.33 -2.82
C ASN A 56 3.77 13.34 -1.72
N GLN A 57 3.34 13.12 -0.48
CA GLN A 57 3.68 13.98 0.66
C GLN A 57 5.18 13.96 1.00
N SER A 58 5.81 12.79 0.90
CA SER A 58 7.22 12.60 1.26
C SER A 58 8.19 13.20 0.25
N VAL A 59 7.86 13.13 -1.05
CA VAL A 59 8.74 13.62 -2.14
C VAL A 59 8.36 15.02 -2.63
N GLY A 60 7.12 15.46 -2.36
CA GLY A 60 6.56 16.74 -2.79
C GLY A 60 5.89 16.70 -4.16
N ASP A 61 4.88 17.55 -4.36
CA ASP A 61 3.99 17.56 -5.53
C ASP A 61 4.71 17.76 -6.87
N LYS A 62 5.69 18.68 -6.90
CA LYS A 62 6.47 18.94 -8.12
C LYS A 62 7.28 17.71 -8.55
N VAL A 63 7.86 17.00 -7.59
CA VAL A 63 8.66 15.81 -7.86
C VAL A 63 7.75 14.67 -8.29
N SER A 64 6.67 14.41 -7.55
CA SER A 64 5.76 13.29 -7.84
C SER A 64 5.20 13.35 -9.26
N LYS A 65 4.84 14.54 -9.77
CA LYS A 65 4.33 14.75 -11.14
C LYS A 65 5.29 14.33 -12.25
N SER A 66 6.58 14.16 -11.93
CA SER A 66 7.59 13.66 -12.87
C SER A 66 7.94 12.18 -12.67
N MET A 67 7.36 11.52 -11.66
CA MET A 67 7.70 10.15 -11.30
C MET A 67 6.78 9.13 -11.98
N ASP A 68 7.39 8.11 -12.57
CA ASP A 68 6.73 6.87 -12.93
C ASP A 68 6.73 5.94 -11.70
N VAL A 69 5.54 5.55 -11.23
CA VAL A 69 5.34 4.76 -10.00
C VAL A 69 4.80 3.37 -10.35
N VAL A 70 5.41 2.34 -9.75
CA VAL A 70 4.92 0.97 -9.79
C VAL A 70 4.46 0.63 -8.38
N VAL A 71 3.15 0.52 -8.18
CA VAL A 71 2.56 0.03 -6.93
C VAL A 71 2.71 -1.49 -6.89
N VAL A 72 3.31 -2.00 -5.82
CA VAL A 72 3.57 -3.42 -5.60
C VAL A 72 2.76 -3.90 -4.40
N THR A 73 1.92 -4.90 -4.59
CA THR A 73 1.04 -5.50 -3.57
C THR A 73 0.87 -6.98 -3.86
N ASP A 74 0.51 -7.79 -2.86
CA ASP A 74 0.12 -9.19 -3.02
C ASP A 74 -1.40 -9.43 -2.94
N SER A 75 -2.19 -8.36 -3.02
CA SER A 75 -3.64 -8.43 -2.95
C SER A 75 -4.28 -8.78 -4.30
N ASP A 76 -4.78 -10.01 -4.42
CA ASP A 76 -5.65 -10.45 -5.52
C ASP A 76 -6.95 -9.61 -5.61
N TYR A 77 -7.39 -9.02 -4.49
CA TYR A 77 -8.55 -8.12 -4.48
C TYR A 77 -8.24 -6.86 -5.27
N VAL A 78 -7.12 -6.19 -4.98
CA VAL A 78 -6.68 -4.98 -5.70
C VAL A 78 -6.49 -5.26 -7.18
N GLU A 79 -5.89 -6.41 -7.53
CA GLU A 79 -5.75 -6.85 -8.93
C GLU A 79 -7.10 -6.87 -9.65
N ARG A 80 -8.07 -7.57 -9.06
CA ARG A 80 -9.41 -7.71 -9.64
C ARG A 80 -10.15 -6.39 -9.74
N GLU A 81 -10.08 -5.54 -8.73
CA GLU A 81 -10.76 -4.22 -8.77
C GLU A 81 -10.14 -3.32 -9.85
N ALA A 82 -8.82 -3.38 -10.05
CA ALA A 82 -8.13 -2.66 -11.11
C ALA A 82 -8.52 -3.18 -12.51
N GLU A 83 -8.52 -4.49 -12.72
CA GLU A 83 -8.91 -5.11 -14.00
C GLU A 83 -10.35 -4.82 -14.39
N ASN A 84 -11.27 -4.78 -13.40
CA ASN A 84 -12.69 -4.52 -13.65
C ASN A 84 -13.06 -3.02 -13.60
N SER A 85 -12.11 -2.14 -13.27
CA SER A 85 -12.32 -0.69 -13.18
C SER A 85 -13.55 -0.31 -12.34
N THR A 86 -13.66 -0.87 -11.14
CA THR A 86 -14.80 -0.63 -10.24
C THR A 86 -14.79 0.78 -9.63
N ASP A 87 -15.92 1.20 -9.03
CA ASP A 87 -15.99 2.48 -8.31
C ASP A 87 -14.97 2.59 -7.16
N ALA A 88 -14.65 1.47 -6.51
CA ALA A 88 -13.64 1.42 -5.47
C ALA A 88 -12.25 1.76 -6.05
N TRP A 89 -11.94 1.22 -7.23
CA TRP A 89 -10.71 1.51 -7.95
C TRP A 89 -10.66 2.93 -8.52
N ALA A 90 -11.77 3.44 -9.04
CA ALA A 90 -11.86 4.81 -9.57
C ALA A 90 -11.42 5.86 -8.53
N ASN A 91 -11.73 5.65 -7.25
CA ASN A 91 -11.27 6.53 -6.17
C ASN A 91 -9.74 6.52 -5.98
N VAL A 92 -9.10 5.36 -6.22
CA VAL A 92 -7.63 5.23 -6.20
C VAL A 92 -7.03 5.93 -7.41
N GLU A 93 -7.63 5.78 -8.59
CA GLU A 93 -7.16 6.39 -9.84
C GLU A 93 -7.14 7.92 -9.79
N LEU A 94 -8.02 8.55 -8.99
CA LEU A 94 -7.95 10.00 -8.75
C LEU A 94 -6.57 10.44 -8.24
N LEU A 95 -5.89 9.58 -7.47
CA LEU A 95 -4.54 9.84 -6.97
C LEU A 95 -3.46 9.70 -8.05
N PHE A 96 -3.73 9.00 -9.17
CA PHE A 96 -2.74 8.79 -10.22
C PHE A 96 -2.38 10.10 -10.92
N SER A 97 -3.31 11.06 -10.96
CA SER A 97 -3.08 12.41 -11.47
C SER A 97 -1.95 13.18 -10.77
N ARG A 98 -1.51 12.73 -9.59
CA ARG A 98 -0.38 13.29 -8.84
C ARG A 98 0.98 12.81 -9.34
N PHE A 99 0.99 11.86 -10.27
CA PHE A 99 2.18 11.21 -10.80
C PHE A 99 2.22 11.28 -12.32
N LYS A 100 3.40 11.05 -12.90
CA LYS A 100 3.53 11.01 -14.37
C LYS A 100 2.83 9.77 -14.94
N SER A 101 3.03 8.63 -14.28
CA SER A 101 2.32 7.39 -14.55
C SER A 101 2.28 6.54 -13.28
N VAL A 102 1.23 5.74 -13.14
CA VAL A 102 1.11 4.73 -12.09
C VAL A 102 0.75 3.41 -12.76
N SER A 103 1.48 2.34 -12.45
CA SER A 103 1.14 0.97 -12.83
C SER A 103 1.06 0.07 -11.61
N LEU A 104 0.26 -0.98 -11.70
CA LEU A 104 0.12 -1.99 -10.66
C LEU A 104 0.96 -3.21 -11.02
N ARG A 105 1.66 -3.77 -10.03
CA ARG A 105 2.40 -5.03 -10.15
C ARG A 105 2.05 -5.92 -8.96
N VAL A 106 1.28 -6.96 -9.22
CA VAL A 106 0.86 -7.91 -8.19
C VAL A 106 1.93 -8.98 -8.03
N VAL A 107 2.37 -9.22 -6.79
CA VAL A 107 3.34 -10.25 -6.46
C VAL A 107 2.65 -11.34 -5.67
N LYS A 108 2.93 -12.61 -5.97
CA LYS A 108 2.32 -13.69 -5.19
C LYS A 108 2.96 -13.75 -3.80
N GLY A 109 2.13 -13.74 -2.77
CA GLY A 109 2.57 -13.91 -1.39
C GLY A 109 3.25 -15.25 -1.20
N HIS A 110 4.58 -15.25 -1.07
CA HIS A 110 5.37 -16.47 -0.93
C HIS A 110 6.11 -16.46 0.41
N ARG A 111 5.48 -17.00 1.45
CA ARG A 111 6.11 -17.19 2.78
C ARG A 111 7.48 -17.87 2.63
N GLY A 112 8.56 -17.18 2.99
CA GLY A 112 9.90 -17.77 3.09
C GLY A 112 10.71 -17.81 1.78
N MET A 113 10.27 -17.15 0.70
CA MET A 113 11.13 -16.93 -0.46
C MET A 113 12.10 -15.76 -0.23
N LYS A 114 13.33 -15.90 -0.73
CA LYS A 114 14.41 -14.91 -0.52
C LYS A 114 14.52 -13.87 -1.66
N SER A 115 13.47 -13.69 -2.46
CA SER A 115 13.48 -12.64 -3.49
C SER A 115 13.40 -11.26 -2.84
N HIS A 116 13.90 -10.22 -3.52
CA HIS A 116 13.81 -8.85 -3.03
C HIS A 116 12.36 -8.44 -2.75
N ASP A 117 11.46 -8.67 -3.72
CA ASP A 117 10.04 -8.36 -3.57
C ASP A 117 9.41 -9.09 -2.37
N SER A 118 9.76 -10.36 -2.12
CA SER A 118 9.24 -11.12 -0.97
C SER A 118 9.71 -10.53 0.37
N MET A 119 10.98 -10.16 0.49
CA MET A 119 11.51 -9.57 1.72
C MET A 119 10.90 -8.20 2.02
N VAL A 120 10.66 -7.39 0.99
CA VAL A 120 10.02 -6.07 1.15
C VAL A 120 8.52 -6.22 1.44
N ASN A 121 7.85 -7.19 0.81
CA ASN A 121 6.45 -7.50 1.11
C ASN A 121 6.27 -7.95 2.57
N GLU A 122 7.11 -8.86 3.06
CA GLU A 122 7.14 -9.26 4.48
C GLU A 122 7.48 -8.09 5.42
N HIS A 123 8.18 -7.06 4.94
CA HIS A 123 8.41 -5.85 5.70
C HIS A 123 7.15 -4.98 5.81
N VAL A 124 6.44 -4.74 4.70
CA VAL A 124 5.19 -3.95 4.73
C VAL A 124 4.06 -4.66 5.48
N ASP A 125 3.96 -5.99 5.40
CA ASP A 125 3.06 -6.79 6.23
C ASP A 125 3.29 -6.57 7.73
N ARG A 126 4.57 -6.53 8.14
CA ARG A 126 4.93 -6.23 9.53
C ARG A 126 4.55 -4.79 9.91
N LEU A 127 4.70 -3.81 9.02
CA LEU A 127 4.27 -2.44 9.26
C LEU A 127 2.75 -2.34 9.41
N ALA A 128 1.99 -3.02 8.55
CA ALA A 128 0.53 -3.08 8.60
C ALA A 128 0.04 -3.73 9.89
N LYS A 129 0.58 -4.90 10.24
CA LYS A 129 0.25 -5.62 11.49
C LYS A 129 0.63 -4.83 12.74
N LYS A 130 1.75 -4.10 12.72
CA LYS A 130 2.15 -3.23 13.82
C LYS A 130 1.11 -2.13 14.05
N ALA A 131 0.69 -1.45 12.99
CA ALA A 131 -0.32 -0.40 13.05
C ALA A 131 -1.69 -0.93 13.51
N MET A 132 -2.15 -2.04 12.93
CA MET A 132 -3.39 -2.72 13.32
C MET A 132 -3.41 -3.04 14.80
N ARG A 133 -2.32 -3.60 15.35
CA ARG A 133 -2.22 -3.94 16.77
C ARG A 133 -2.22 -2.70 17.66
N ALA A 134 -1.58 -1.61 17.23
CA ALA A 134 -1.53 -0.37 18.01
C ALA A 134 -2.92 0.23 18.24
N GLN A 135 -3.83 0.12 17.26
CA GLN A 135 -5.23 0.56 17.41
C GLN A 135 -6.01 -0.22 18.46
N GLN A 136 -5.62 -1.46 18.79
CA GLN A 136 -6.32 -2.28 19.78
C GLN A 136 -6.16 -1.78 21.21
N TYR A 137 -5.20 -0.88 21.44
CA TYR A 137 -4.85 -0.33 22.75
C TYR A 137 -5.26 1.14 22.92
N VAL A 138 -5.97 1.70 21.95
CA VAL A 138 -6.54 3.07 21.99
C VAL A 138 -8.03 2.96 22.31
#